data_AF-A0A7R8YW58-F1
#
_entry.id   AF-A0A7R8YW58-F1
#
_cell.length_a   1.000
_cell.length_b   1.000
_cell.length_c   1.000
_cell.angle_alpha   90.00
_cell.angle_beta   90.00
_cell.angle_gamma   90.00
#
_symmetry.space_group_name_H-M   'P 1'
#
loop_
_entity.id
_entity.type
_entity.pdbx_description
1 polymer ?
#
loop_
_entity_poly.entity_id
_entity_poly.type
_entity_poly.pdbx_seq_one_letter_code
_entity_poly.pdbx_strand_id
1 'polypeptide(L)'
;MLEVQEQIIRHLLGPSANVTTPARPPSQGLSTHKLTEIPRRNNMLVRKRCTNCYTKLRKEGMPAASKAKQVHTECIQCQKAFCLDCFNNVHC
;
A
#
# COMPACT_ATOMS: atom_id res chain seq x y z
N MET A 1 22.91 -29.03 30.55
CA MET A 1 22.56 -27.66 30.08
C MET A 1 21.99 -27.62 28.65
N LEU A 2 21.63 -28.75 28.01
CA LEU A 2 20.97 -28.78 26.69
C LEU A 2 19.44 -28.93 26.76
N GLU A 3 18.91 -29.40 27.90
CA GLU A 3 17.49 -29.78 28.03
C GLU A 3 16.52 -28.60 28.04
N VAL A 4 16.96 -27.42 28.52
CA VAL A 4 16.12 -26.21 28.59
C VAL A 4 15.85 -25.67 27.18
N GLN A 5 16.82 -25.78 26.27
CA GLN A 5 16.70 -25.28 24.90
C GLN A 5 15.69 -26.10 24.09
N GLU A 6 15.67 -27.43 24.28
CA GLU A 6 14.71 -28.31 23.60
C GLU A 6 13.26 -28.05 24.05
N GLN A 7 13.03 -27.70 25.32
CA GLN A 7 11.69 -27.35 25.81
C GLN A 7 11.16 -26.05 25.20
N ILE A 8 12.02 -25.04 25.01
CA ILE A 8 11.64 -23.74 24.45
C ILE A 8 11.20 -23.90 22.99
N ILE A 9 11.93 -24.70 22.20
CA ILE A 9 11.64 -24.92 20.77
C ILE A 9 10.27 -25.60 20.57
N ARG A 10 9.93 -26.58 21.42
CA ARG A 10 8.62 -27.26 21.35
C ARG A 10 7.43 -26.37 21.69
N HIS A 11 7.61 -25.40 22.59
CA HIS A 11 6.54 -24.45 22.94
C HIS A 11 6.31 -23.38 21.87
N LEU A 12 7.38 -22.94 21.18
CA LEU A 12 7.28 -21.89 20.16
C LEU A 12 6.83 -22.41 18.78
N LEU A 13 7.11 -23.68 18.46
CA LEU A 13 6.83 -24.29 17.16
C LEU A 13 5.79 -25.42 17.23
N GLY A 14 5.06 -25.54 18.35
CA GLY A 14 3.98 -26.50 18.50
C GLY A 14 2.91 -26.33 17.40
N PRO A 15 2.26 -27.42 16.95
CA PRO A 15 1.32 -27.39 15.84
C PRO A 15 0.15 -26.47 16.16
N SER A 16 0.09 -25.34 15.43
CA SER A 16 -1.02 -24.40 15.48
C SER A 16 -2.28 -25.13 15.03
N ALA A 17 -3.18 -25.38 15.98
CA ALA A 17 -4.47 -25.98 15.72
C ALA A 17 -5.19 -25.17 14.64
N ASN A 18 -5.61 -25.87 13.58
CA ASN A 18 -6.37 -25.35 12.45
C ASN A 18 -7.44 -24.34 12.90
N VAL A 19 -7.17 -23.07 12.61
CA VAL A 19 -8.19 -22.03 12.65
C VAL A 19 -9.06 -22.23 11.41
N THR A 20 -10.19 -22.92 11.60
CA THR A 20 -11.27 -22.99 10.61
C THR A 20 -11.75 -21.57 10.35
N THR A 21 -11.23 -20.94 9.30
CA THR A 21 -11.71 -19.65 8.84
C THR A 21 -13.08 -19.86 8.19
N PRO A 22 -14.13 -19.11 8.59
CA PRO A 22 -15.41 -19.18 7.90
C PRO A 22 -15.20 -18.78 6.44
N ALA A 23 -15.67 -19.63 5.53
CA ALA A 23 -15.60 -19.41 4.10
C ALA A 23 -16.25 -18.06 3.76
N ARG A 24 -15.41 -17.09 3.40
CA ARG A 24 -15.84 -15.78 2.94
C ARG A 24 -16.63 -15.99 1.63
N PRO A 25 -17.82 -15.40 1.47
CA PRO A 25 -18.54 -15.46 0.21
C PRO A 25 -17.65 -14.93 -0.92
N PRO A 26 -17.84 -15.38 -2.18
CA PRO A 26 -17.06 -14.88 -3.31
C PRO A 26 -17.25 -13.37 -3.41
N SER A 27 -16.25 -12.64 -2.94
CA SER A 27 -16.19 -11.19 -3.04
C SER A 27 -16.27 -10.85 -4.52
N GLN A 28 -17.39 -10.23 -4.91
CA GLN A 28 -17.56 -9.56 -6.20
C GLN A 28 -16.25 -8.87 -6.54
N GLY A 29 -15.65 -9.27 -7.67
CA GLY A 29 -14.23 -9.13 -7.98
C GLY A 29 -13.60 -7.88 -7.36
N LEU A 30 -12.84 -8.09 -6.27
CA LEU A 30 -12.00 -7.05 -5.67
C LEU A 30 -11.07 -6.55 -6.78
N SER A 31 -11.39 -5.42 -7.38
CA SER A 31 -10.45 -4.74 -8.28
C SER A 31 -9.21 -4.48 -7.45
N THR A 32 -8.14 -5.22 -7.72
CA THR A 32 -6.90 -5.15 -6.94
C THR A 32 -6.19 -3.87 -7.34
N HIS A 33 -6.54 -2.79 -6.66
CA HIS A 33 -5.82 -1.54 -6.74
C HIS A 33 -4.37 -1.80 -6.36
N LYS A 34 -3.44 -1.40 -7.22
CA LYS A 34 -1.99 -1.55 -7.00
C LYS A 34 -1.27 -0.31 -7.48
N LEU A 35 -0.27 0.14 -6.71
CA LEU A 35 0.70 1.13 -7.18
C LEU A 35 1.70 0.49 -8.13
N THR A 36 1.88 1.10 -9.29
CA THR A 36 2.91 0.78 -10.27
C THR A 36 3.81 1.99 -10.51
N GLU A 37 5.03 1.78 -10.97
CA GLU A 37 5.91 2.87 -11.39
C GLU A 37 5.39 3.56 -12.65
N ILE A 38 5.57 4.88 -12.71
CA ILE A 38 5.25 5.70 -13.88
C ILE A 38 6.33 5.49 -14.94
N PRO A 39 5.97 5.24 -16.21
CA PRO A 39 6.94 5.05 -17.28
C PRO A 39 7.94 6.20 -17.40
N ARG A 40 9.22 5.86 -17.62
CA ARG A 40 10.27 6.84 -17.89
C ARG A 40 10.02 7.54 -19.22
N ARG A 41 10.41 8.81 -19.30
CA ARG A 41 10.36 9.62 -20.53
C ARG A 41 11.77 10.04 -20.89
N ASN A 42 12.24 9.68 -22.09
CA ASN A 42 13.62 9.95 -22.56
C ASN A 42 14.68 9.49 -21.54
N ASN A 43 14.54 8.27 -21.01
CA ASN A 43 15.36 7.73 -19.92
C ASN A 43 15.31 8.49 -18.57
N MET A 44 14.51 9.55 -18.44
CA MET A 44 14.36 10.30 -17.20
C MET A 44 13.20 9.77 -16.34
N LEU A 45 13.40 9.74 -15.03
CA LEU A 45 12.37 9.38 -14.05
C LEU A 45 11.26 10.44 -14.07
N VAL A 46 10.04 10.02 -14.36
CA VAL A 46 8.88 10.90 -14.33
C VAL A 46 8.29 10.92 -12.93
N ARG A 47 8.00 12.12 -12.43
CA ARG A 47 7.30 12.32 -11.15
C ARG A 47 6.02 13.12 -11.39
N LYS A 48 4.94 12.67 -10.76
CA LYS A 48 3.65 13.37 -10.72
C LYS A 48 3.35 13.80 -9.29
N ARG A 49 2.46 14.77 -9.10
CA ARG A 49 1.98 15.16 -7.76
C ARG A 49 0.93 14.18 -7.27
N CYS A 50 0.98 13.81 -5.99
CA CYS A 50 -0.06 13.03 -5.35
C CYS A 50 -1.40 13.78 -5.44
N THR A 51 -2.39 13.12 -6.01
CA THR A 51 -3.72 13.69 -6.30
C THR A 51 -4.42 14.17 -5.03
N ASN A 52 -4.35 13.38 -3.96
CA ASN A 52 -5.01 13.71 -2.70
C ASN A 52 -4.28 14.80 -1.92
N CYS A 53 -2.94 14.75 -1.85
CA CYS A 53 -2.17 15.84 -1.26
C CYS A 53 -2.45 17.16 -1.98
N TYR A 54 -2.47 17.14 -3.31
CA TYR A 54 -2.77 18.33 -4.11
C TYR A 54 -4.18 18.86 -3.84
N THR A 55 -5.18 17.98 -3.84
CA THR A 55 -6.57 18.35 -3.57
C THR A 55 -6.74 18.92 -2.17
N LYS A 56 -6.13 18.31 -1.15
CA LYS A 56 -6.17 18.78 0.24
C LYS A 56 -5.58 20.19 0.36
N LEU A 57 -4.38 20.40 -0.18
CA LEU A 57 -3.73 21.70 -0.14
C LEU A 57 -4.50 22.77 -0.92
N ARG A 58 -5.13 22.42 -2.05
CA ARG A 58 -6.00 23.35 -2.78
C ARG A 58 -7.21 23.78 -1.95
N LYS A 59 -7.85 22.85 -1.24
CA LYS A 59 -8.98 23.15 -0.35
C LYS A 59 -8.58 24.06 0.81
N GLU A 60 -7.36 23.91 1.31
CA GLU A 60 -6.78 24.75 2.37
C GLU A 60 -6.28 26.11 1.86
N GLY A 61 -6.42 26.44 0.56
CA GLY A 61 -5.92 27.68 -0.02
C GLY A 61 -4.38 27.76 -0.10
N MET A 62 -3.69 26.65 0.10
CA MET A 62 -2.24 26.56 0.08
C MET A 62 -1.69 26.38 -1.35
N PRO A 63 -0.42 26.74 -1.62
CA PRO A 63 0.21 26.54 -2.93
C PRO A 63 0.46 25.05 -3.19
N ALA A 64 -0.59 24.34 -3.59
CA ALA A 64 -0.63 22.90 -3.80
C ALA A 64 0.40 22.43 -4.84
N ALA A 65 0.73 23.28 -5.81
CA ALA A 65 1.72 22.98 -6.82
C ALA A 65 3.12 22.76 -6.23
N SER A 66 3.55 23.61 -5.30
CA SER A 66 4.89 23.50 -4.73
C SER A 66 4.93 22.56 -3.53
N LYS A 67 3.81 22.39 -2.82
CA LYS A 67 3.76 21.65 -1.54
C LYS A 67 3.23 20.21 -1.64
N ALA A 68 2.52 19.83 -2.70
CA ALA A 68 2.04 18.46 -2.82
C ALA A 68 3.19 17.47 -3.02
N LYS A 69 3.13 16.33 -2.33
CA LYS A 69 4.13 15.25 -2.46
C LYS A 69 4.29 14.86 -3.93
N GLN A 70 5.53 14.77 -4.41
CA GLN A 70 5.86 14.23 -5.72
C GLN A 70 6.16 12.73 -5.60
N VAL A 71 5.59 11.94 -6.49
CA VAL A 71 5.71 10.48 -6.51
C VAL A 71 6.01 10.00 -7.91
N HIS A 72 6.71 8.86 -8.00
CA HIS A 72 7.02 8.19 -9.27
C HIS A 72 6.12 6.97 -9.50
N THR A 73 5.01 6.88 -8.75
CA THR A 73 4.07 5.76 -8.78
C THR A 73 2.64 6.25 -9.00
N GLU A 74 1.82 5.40 -9.64
CA GLU A 74 0.40 5.63 -9.86
C GLU A 74 -0.41 4.35 -9.69
N CYS A 75 -1.70 4.49 -9.37
CA CYS A 75 -2.59 3.34 -9.28
C CYS A 75 -2.93 2.83 -10.68
N ILE A 76 -2.70 1.55 -10.95
CA ILE A 76 -2.96 0.94 -12.27
C ILE A 76 -4.44 1.04 -12.68
N GLN A 77 -5.35 0.89 -11.72
CA GLN A 77 -6.79 0.92 -11.97
C GLN A 77 -7.31 2.36 -12.12
N CYS A 78 -6.81 3.29 -11.32
CA CYS A 78 -7.32 4.68 -11.31
C CYS A 78 -6.58 5.62 -12.25
N GLN A 79 -5.39 5.23 -12.75
CA GLN A 79 -4.48 6.08 -13.53
C GLN A 79 -4.17 7.42 -12.86
N LYS A 80 -4.10 7.41 -11.52
CA LYS A 80 -3.85 8.59 -10.68
C LYS A 80 -2.61 8.36 -9.81
N ALA A 81 -1.81 9.40 -9.69
CA ALA A 81 -0.63 9.40 -8.84
C ALA A 81 -1.03 9.56 -7.36
N PHE A 82 -0.51 8.69 -6.49
CA PHE A 82 -0.74 8.72 -5.05
C PHE A 82 0.57 8.46 -4.30
N CYS A 83 0.76 9.15 -3.17
CA CYS A 83 1.74 8.69 -2.19
C CYS A 83 1.18 7.48 -1.43
N LEU A 84 2.08 6.72 -0.79
CA LEU A 84 1.70 5.49 -0.08
C LEU A 84 0.58 5.74 0.95
N ASP A 85 0.71 6.80 1.74
CA ASP A 85 -0.32 7.17 2.74
C ASP A 85 -1.69 7.38 2.09
N CYS A 86 -1.75 8.19 1.02
CA CYS A 86 -3.01 8.50 0.36
C CYS A 86 -3.58 7.31 -0.39
N PHE A 87 -2.74 6.43 -0.92
CA PHE A 87 -3.18 5.20 -1.56
C PHE A 87 -3.87 4.28 -0.54
N ASN A 88 -3.21 4.02 0.60
CA ASN A 88 -3.76 3.17 1.66
C ASN A 88 -5.08 3.73 2.21
N ASN A 89 -5.19 5.06 2.37
CA ASN A 89 -6.44 5.67 2.86
C ASN A 89 -7.63 5.56 1.89
N VAL A 90 -7.39 5.37 0.58
CA VAL A 90 -8.47 5.35 -0.43
C VAL A 90 -8.75 3.93 -0.94
N HIS A 91 -7.78 3.01 -0.85
CA HIS A 91 -7.83 1.70 -1.51
C HIS A 91 -7.61 0.50 -0.58
N CYS A 92 -7.43 0.72 0.73
CA CYS A 92 -7.47 -0.36 1.73
C CYS A 92 -8.89 -0.68 2.19
#